data_AF-A0A344PHX1-F1
#
_entry.id   AF-A0A344PHX1-F1
#
_cell.length_a   1.000
_cell.length_b   1.000
_cell.length_c   1.000
_cell.angle_alpha   90.00
_cell.angle_beta   90.00
_cell.angle_gamma   90.00
#
_symmetry.space_group_name_H-M   'P 1'
#
loop_
_entity.id
_entity.type
_entity.pdbx_description
1 polymer ?
#
loop_
_entity_poly.entity_id
_entity_poly.type
_entity_poly.pdbx_seq_one_letter_code
_entity_poly.pdbx_strand_id
1 'polypeptide(L)' 'MRTINTPIKSNGLQFAEAVSCIEQILVAGLRHGHFRCSIVGEVSNNKRRELVIEAGMSYKFTIPFDDLPG' A
#
# COMPACT_ATOMS: atom_id res chain seq x y z
N MET A 1 -18.49 -2.64 5.50
CA MET A 1 -17.06 -2.62 5.14
C MET A 1 -16.38 -1.60 6.05
N ARG A 2 -15.53 -2.04 6.99
CA ARG A 2 -14.90 -1.14 7.97
C ARG A 2 -13.52 -0.74 7.43
N THR A 3 -13.37 0.51 7.01
CA THR A 3 -12.08 1.10 6.65
C THR A 3 -11.36 1.47 7.94
N ILE A 4 -10.30 0.76 8.28
CA ILE A 4 -9.40 1.15 9.37
C ILE A 4 -8.46 2.21 8.83
N ASN A 5 -8.87 3.48 8.93
CA ASN A 5 -7.99 4.63 8.68
C ASN A 5 -7.08 4.79 9.91
N THR A 6 -5.97 4.07 9.93
CA THR A 6 -4.86 4.40 10.84
C THR A 6 -3.92 5.33 10.10
N PRO A 7 -3.79 6.62 10.48
CA PRO A 7 -2.90 7.53 9.80
C PRO A 7 -1.46 7.21 10.22
N ILE A 8 -0.73 6.47 9.39
CA ILE A 8 0.73 6.36 9.52
C ILE A 8 1.32 7.69 9.04
N LYS A 9 1.63 8.56 10.00
CA LYS A 9 2.30 9.84 9.76
C LYS A 9 3.80 9.61 9.63
N SER A 10 4.29 9.50 8.40
CA SER A 10 5.73 9.54 8.08
C SER A 10 5.89 10.11 6.65
N ASN A 11 6.15 11.42 6.55
CA ASN A 11 6.22 12.19 5.29
C ASN A 11 7.39 11.83 4.34
N GLY A 12 8.00 10.64 4.46
CA GLY A 12 9.10 10.20 3.61
C GLY A 12 9.34 8.68 3.54
N LEU A 13 8.41 7.86 4.05
CA LEU A 13 8.57 6.39 4.12
C LEU A 13 7.41 5.62 3.47
N GLN A 14 6.44 6.30 2.85
CA GLN A 14 5.21 5.66 2.39
C GLN A 14 5.43 4.63 1.28
N PHE A 15 6.47 4.78 0.46
CA PHE A 15 6.85 3.76 -0.53
C PHE A 15 7.41 2.50 0.15
N ALA A 16 8.34 2.65 1.09
CA ALA A 16 8.94 1.53 1.81
C ALA A 16 7.88 0.78 2.65
N GLU A 17 6.96 1.52 3.28
CA GLU A 17 5.82 0.96 4.01
C GLU A 17 4.87 0.19 3.09
N ALA A 18 4.58 0.71 1.90
CA ALA A 18 3.79 0.01 0.90
C ALA A 18 4.46 -1.31 0.47
N VAL A 19 5.78 -1.30 0.21
CA VAL A 19 6.53 -2.50 -0.15
C VAL A 19 6.50 -3.54 0.98
N SER A 20 6.74 -3.12 2.22
CA SER A 20 6.68 -4.02 3.37
C SER A 20 5.26 -4.59 3.58
N CYS A 21 4.22 -3.79 3.33
CA CYS A 21 2.83 -4.26 3.38
C CYS A 21 2.57 -5.37 2.35
N ILE A 22 3.03 -5.20 1.10
CA ILE A 22 2.92 -6.22 0.04
C ILE A 22 3.64 -7.51 0.45
N GLU A 23 4.87 -7.40 0.97
CA GLU A 23 5.66 -8.55 1.41
C GLU A 23 4.94 -9.35 2.51
N GLN A 24 4.41 -8.66 3.53
CA GLN A 24 3.67 -9.30 4.62
C GLN A 24 2.41 -10.00 4.13
N ILE A 25 1.63 -9.36 3.24
CA ILE A 25 0.44 -9.94 2.62
C ILE A 25 0.80 -11.20 1.83
N LEU A 26 1.87 -11.15 1.04
CA LEU A 26 2.33 -12.26 0.22
C LEU A 26 2.77 -13.45 1.08
N VAL A 27 3.61 -13.21 2.09
CA VAL A 27 4.08 -14.27 3.01
C VAL A 27 2.91 -14.90 3.77
N ALA A 28 2.00 -14.09 4.30
CA ALA A 28 0.81 -14.60 4.98
C ALA A 28 -0.05 -15.44 4.02
N GLY A 29 -0.32 -14.93 2.82
CA GLY A 29 -1.12 -15.62 1.82
C GLY A 29 -0.54 -16.96 1.39
N LEU A 30 0.77 -17.02 1.16
CA LEU A 30 1.49 -18.25 0.80
C LEU A 30 1.46 -19.28 1.95
N ARG A 31 1.57 -18.85 3.21
CA ARG A 31 1.47 -19.74 4.38
C ARG A 31 0.08 -20.37 4.54
N HIS A 32 -0.98 -19.66 4.13
CA HIS A 32 -2.36 -20.14 4.23
C HIS A 32 -2.84 -20.93 3.01
N GLY A 33 -2.05 -21.02 1.94
CA GLY A 33 -2.29 -21.88 0.77
C GLY A 33 -3.15 -21.27 -0.33
N HIS A 34 -3.93 -20.22 -0.05
CA HIS A 34 -4.64 -19.45 -1.08
C HIS A 34 -4.79 -17.99 -0.63
N PHE A 35 -4.46 -17.05 -1.51
CA PHE A 35 -4.71 -15.64 -1.27
C PHE A 35 -5.00 -14.90 -2.58
N ARG A 36 -5.69 -13.77 -2.46
CA ARG A 36 -5.89 -12.81 -3.55
C ARG A 36 -5.47 -11.43 -3.05
N CYS A 37 -4.62 -10.77 -3.83
CA CYS A 37 -4.21 -9.40 -3.60
C CYS A 37 -4.47 -8.60 -4.87
N SER A 38 -5.05 -7.40 -4.74
CA SER A 38 -5.17 -6.41 -5.81
C SER A 38 -4.34 -5.19 -5.43
N ILE A 39 -3.62 -4.62 -6.39
CA ILE A 39 -2.84 -3.40 -6.19
C ILE A 39 -3.27 -2.41 -7.27
N VAL A 40 -3.73 -1.24 -6.85
CA VAL A 40 -4.19 -0.16 -7.73
C VAL A 40 -3.36 1.08 -7.43
N GLY A 41 -2.72 1.64 -8.45
CA GLY A 41 -1.95 2.87 -8.36
C GLY A 41 -2.55 3.94 -9.26
N GLU A 42 -2.78 5.13 -8.72
CA GLU A 42 -3.25 6.29 -9.48
C GLU A 42 -2.32 7.49 -9.27
N VAL A 43 -1.98 8.18 -10.36
CA VAL A 43 -1.25 9.46 -10.28
C VAL A 43 -2.29 10.56 -10.22
N SER A 44 -2.39 11.23 -9.07
CA SER A 44 -3.27 12.39 -8.91
C SER A 44 -2.65 13.64 -9.53
N ASN A 45 -3.50 14.59 -9.95
CA ASN A 45 -3.09 15.90 -10.49
C ASN A 45 -2.21 16.73 -9.53
N ASN A 46 -2.12 16.36 -8.25
CA ASN A 46 -1.32 17.03 -7.22
C ASN A 46 0.10 16.47 -7.06
N LYS A 47 0.66 15.82 -8.10
CA LYS A 47 2.01 15.19 -8.05
C LYS A 47 2.15 14.18 -6.90
N ARG A 48 1.07 13.52 -6.53
CA ARG A 48 1.06 12.44 -5.53
C ARG A 48 0.50 11.19 -6.16
N ARG A 49 1.05 10.04 -5.78
CA ARG A 49 0.58 8.73 -6.19
C ARG A 49 -0.25 8.15 -5.06
N GLU A 50 -1.47 7.77 -5.35
CA GLU A 50 -2.26 6.96 -4.43
C GLU A 50 -2.02 5.50 -4.78
N LEU A 51 -1.64 4.71 -3.79
CA LEU A 51 -1.51 3.27 -3.91
C LEU A 51 -2.49 2.62 -2.95
N VAL A 52 -3.36 1.76 -3.49
CA VAL A 52 -4.31 0.97 -2.71
C VAL A 52 -3.95 -0.50 -2.86
N ILE A 53 -3.80 -1.20 -1.74
CA ILE A 53 -3.57 -2.65 -1.68
C ILE A 53 -4.79 -3.29 -1.04
N GLU A 54 -5.39 -4.28 -1.70
CA GLU A 54 -6.57 -5.00 -1.23
C GLU A 54 -6.27 -6.49 -1.08
N ALA A 55 -6.33 -7.00 0.16
CA ALA A 55 -6.10 -8.41 0.49
C ALA A 55 -6.96 -8.83 1.69
N GLY A 56 -8.29 -8.83 1.52
CA GLY A 56 -9.27 -8.99 2.62
C GLY A 56 -9.47 -7.73 3.47
N MET A 57 -8.43 -6.89 3.58
CA MET A 57 -8.48 -5.50 4.06
C MET A 57 -7.93 -4.57 2.98
N SER A 58 -8.27 -3.28 3.06
CA SER A 58 -7.77 -2.25 2.13
C SER A 58 -6.78 -1.33 2.85
N TYR A 59 -5.62 -1.12 2.24
CA TYR A 59 -4.54 -0.28 2.73
C TYR A 59 -4.25 0.81 1.70
N LYS A 60 -4.28 2.08 2.10
CA LYS A 60 -4.04 3.22 1.22
C LYS A 60 -2.77 3.96 1.62
N PHE A 61 -1.88 4.17 0.66
CA PHE A 61 -0.64 4.92 0.79
C PHE A 61 -0.68 6.11 -0.18
N THR A 62 -0.14 7.25 0.24
CA THR A 62 -0.03 8.47 -0.56
C THR A 62 1.45 8.78 -0.76
N ILE A 63 2.04 8.27 -1.84
CA ILE A 63 3.46 8.38 -2.12
C ILE A 63 3.72 9.71 -2.85
N PRO A 64 4.47 10.67 -2.25
CA PRO A 64 4.95 11.86 -2.93
C PRO A 64 5.76 11.52 -4.19
N PHE A 65 5.81 12.45 -5.15
CA PHE A 65 6.56 12.22 -6.39
C PHE A 65 8.03 11.86 -6.13
N ASP A 66 8.64 12.55 -5.16
CA ASP A 66 10.07 12.48 -4.82
C ASP A 66 10.45 11.25 -3.97
N ASP A 67 9.46 10.49 -3.48
CA ASP A 67 9.67 9.34 -2.58
C ASP A 67 9.89 8.01 -3.31
N LEU A 68 9.90 8.00 -4.64
CA LEU A 68 10.26 6.78 -5.37
C LEU A 68 11.78 6.62 -5.46
N PRO A 69 12.30 5.40 -5.25
CA PRO A 69 13.68 5.11 -5.61
C PRO A 69 13.86 5.28 -7.12
N GLY A 70 14.98 5.90 -7.50
CA GLY A 70 15.39 6.13 -8.90
C GLY A 70 16.03 4.91 -9.55
#